data_AF-I4AEZ2-F1
#
_entry.id   AF-I4AEZ2-F1
#
_cell.length_a   1.000
_cell.length_b   1.000
_cell.length_c   1.000
_cell.angle_alpha   90.00
_cell.angle_beta   90.00
_cell.angle_gamma   90.00
#
_symmetry.space_group_name_H-M   'P 1'
#
loop_
_entity.id
_entity.type
_entity.pdbx_description
1 polymer ?
#
loop_
_entity_poly.entity_id
_entity_poly.type
_entity_poly.pdbx_seq_one_letter_code
_entity_poly.pdbx_strand_id
1 'polypeptide(L)'
;MSDYHLRFKKAIDFLKNTKGYIYTDISEKLGDYKKRFTKTRNLPATSESKISRFYKGGDEVTLPVINFIEGYLKTLRIKWNEEIEKYELEEGIEIEEEYIVREPFKNVKGVYEMYHLSHSRDTILKNIIWITNEGEVSIDGFSNCIHKGTAKIFKHTFLSIQLEMIHSTLRQEPFYYNILANLDGNIENGNIYHFFGISTTISMNNEVAANKRVFIKLSDDENERHEDWIHELIYINDTEAINKLNESKAGKLADYLLESSASIIKEKTNQKIN
;
A
#
# COMPACT_ATOMS: atom_id res chain seq x y z
N MET A 1 -8.76 -19.92 -32.19
CA MET A 1 -8.94 -18.67 -31.42
C MET A 1 -9.83 -17.79 -32.28
N SER A 2 -10.97 -17.29 -31.79
CA SER A 2 -11.84 -16.43 -32.60
C SER A 2 -11.14 -15.09 -32.88
N ASP A 3 -11.52 -14.43 -33.97
CA ASP A 3 -10.97 -13.11 -34.34
C ASP A 3 -11.14 -12.09 -33.20
N TYR A 4 -12.30 -12.11 -32.53
CA TYR A 4 -12.55 -11.28 -31.35
C TYR A 4 -11.59 -11.55 -30.20
N HIS A 5 -11.19 -12.81 -30.00
CA HIS A 5 -10.25 -13.17 -28.96
C HIS A 5 -8.83 -12.68 -29.28
N LEU A 6 -8.44 -12.75 -30.55
CA LEU A 6 -7.17 -12.19 -31.03
C LEU A 6 -7.13 -10.67 -30.84
N ARG A 7 -8.19 -9.98 -31.29
CA ARG A 7 -8.33 -8.52 -31.14
C ARG A 7 -8.35 -8.12 -29.67
N PHE A 8 -9.07 -8.84 -28.81
CA PHE A 8 -9.07 -8.55 -27.38
C PHE A 8 -7.67 -8.71 -26.76
N LYS A 9 -6.96 -9.78 -27.12
CA LYS A 9 -5.59 -10.00 -26.63
C LYS A 9 -4.66 -8.85 -27.04
N LYS A 10 -4.70 -8.46 -28.32
CA LYS A 10 -3.91 -7.34 -28.85
C LYS A 10 -4.29 -6.00 -28.22
N ALA A 11 -5.56 -5.78 -27.86
CA ALA A 11 -6.00 -4.60 -27.13
C ALA A 11 -5.36 -4.52 -25.73
N ILE A 12 -5.38 -5.63 -24.99
CA ILE A 12 -4.75 -5.72 -23.68
C ILE A 12 -3.23 -5.56 -23.79
N ASP A 13 -2.60 -6.21 -24.77
CA ASP A 13 -1.15 -6.09 -25.00
C ASP A 13 -0.77 -4.64 -25.35
N PHE A 14 -1.56 -3.93 -26.14
CA PHE A 14 -1.35 -2.51 -26.43
C PHE A 14 -1.40 -1.67 -25.15
N LEU A 15 -2.46 -1.83 -24.35
CA LEU A 15 -2.60 -1.09 -23.08
C LEU A 15 -1.45 -1.38 -22.11
N LYS A 16 -0.97 -2.62 -22.05
CA LYS A 16 0.15 -3.00 -21.18
C LYS A 16 1.48 -2.45 -21.68
N ASN A 17 1.79 -2.66 -22.96
CA ASN A 17 3.11 -2.40 -23.51
C ASN A 17 3.31 -0.93 -23.90
N THR A 18 2.26 -0.28 -24.41
CA THR A 18 2.32 1.10 -24.89
C THR A 18 1.90 2.09 -23.81
N LYS A 19 0.94 1.72 -22.93
CA LYS A 19 0.47 2.59 -21.84
C LYS A 19 0.99 2.21 -20.45
N GLY A 20 1.73 1.12 -20.32
CA GLY A 20 2.29 0.67 -19.04
C GLY A 20 1.25 0.15 -18.05
N TYR A 21 0.01 -0.09 -18.48
CA TYR A 21 -1.08 -0.46 -17.58
C TYR A 21 -0.91 -1.88 -17.04
N ILE A 22 -1.28 -2.09 -15.77
CA ILE A 22 -1.52 -3.42 -15.20
C ILE A 22 -3.00 -3.79 -15.29
N TYR A 23 -3.35 -5.05 -15.02
CA TYR A 23 -4.75 -5.50 -15.12
C TYR A 23 -5.70 -4.72 -14.22
N THR A 24 -5.24 -4.30 -13.04
CA THR A 24 -6.01 -3.47 -12.10
C THR A 24 -6.37 -2.12 -12.74
N ASP A 25 -5.40 -1.45 -13.37
CA ASP A 25 -5.61 -0.18 -14.08
C ASP A 25 -6.64 -0.33 -15.22
N ILE A 26 -6.49 -1.39 -16.02
CA ILE A 26 -7.39 -1.67 -17.14
C ILE A 26 -8.81 -1.92 -16.61
N SER A 27 -8.95 -2.68 -15.52
CA SER A 27 -10.23 -2.95 -14.85
C SER A 27 -10.91 -1.67 -14.39
N GLU A 28 -10.18 -0.78 -13.71
CA GLU A 28 -10.69 0.50 -13.22
C GLU A 28 -11.10 1.43 -14.36
N LYS A 29 -10.24 1.62 -15.36
CA LYS A 29 -10.51 2.48 -16.50
C LYS A 29 -11.71 2.00 -17.32
N LEU A 30 -11.83 0.69 -17.53
CA LEU A 30 -13.01 0.10 -18.16
C LEU A 30 -14.25 0.25 -17.26
N GLY A 31 -14.10 0.16 -15.94
CA GLY A 31 -15.17 0.44 -14.98
C GLY A 31 -15.67 1.88 -15.06
N ASP A 32 -14.78 2.85 -15.17
CA ASP A 32 -15.15 4.26 -15.32
C ASP A 32 -15.74 4.56 -16.69
N TYR A 33 -15.19 3.97 -17.75
CA TYR A 33 -15.79 4.00 -19.08
C TYR A 33 -17.22 3.45 -19.05
N LYS A 34 -17.44 2.32 -18.36
CA LYS A 34 -18.76 1.69 -18.16
C LYS A 34 -19.75 2.65 -17.48
N LYS A 35 -19.33 3.38 -16.44
CA LYS A 35 -20.20 4.34 -15.70
C LYS A 35 -20.72 5.47 -16.59
N ARG A 36 -19.98 5.87 -17.64
CA ARG A 36 -20.42 6.90 -18.59
C ARG A 36 -21.64 6.47 -19.43
N PHE A 37 -21.92 5.16 -19.50
CA PHE A 37 -23.07 4.61 -20.20
C PHE A 37 -24.13 4.10 -19.21
N THR A 38 -24.75 5.04 -18.49
CA THR A 38 -25.74 4.78 -17.43
C THR A 38 -27.02 4.07 -17.90
N LYS A 39 -27.26 3.93 -19.21
CA LYS A 39 -28.52 3.39 -19.76
C LYS A 39 -28.42 1.99 -20.37
N THR A 40 -27.24 1.38 -20.45
CA THR A 40 -27.07 0.11 -21.18
C THR A 40 -27.05 -1.07 -20.19
N ARG A 41 -28.16 -1.81 -20.10
CA ARG A 41 -28.35 -2.89 -19.10
C ARG A 41 -27.45 -4.13 -19.28
N ASN A 42 -26.65 -4.24 -20.34
CA ASN A 42 -25.86 -5.44 -20.67
C ASN A 42 -24.39 -5.14 -21.01
N LEU A 43 -23.71 -4.28 -20.23
CA LEU A 43 -22.28 -4.06 -20.43
C LEU A 43 -21.45 -5.19 -19.81
N PRO A 44 -20.37 -5.66 -20.48
CA PRO A 44 -19.49 -6.72 -20.00
C PRO A 44 -18.99 -6.50 -18.56
N ALA A 45 -18.64 -7.60 -17.89
CA ALA A 45 -17.93 -7.53 -16.62
C ALA A 45 -16.49 -7.05 -16.84
N THR A 46 -16.05 -6.11 -16.01
CA THR A 46 -14.75 -5.40 -16.17
C THR A 46 -13.76 -5.70 -15.06
N SER A 47 -14.05 -6.66 -14.17
CA SER A 47 -13.13 -6.98 -13.07
C SER A 47 -11.81 -7.55 -13.60
N GLU A 48 -10.72 -7.31 -12.85
CA GLU A 48 -9.37 -7.83 -13.15
C GLU A 48 -9.38 -9.33 -13.50
N SER A 49 -10.04 -10.13 -12.66
CA SER A 49 -10.14 -11.58 -12.86
C SER A 49 -10.85 -11.94 -14.16
N LYS A 50 -11.88 -11.18 -14.55
CA LYS A 50 -12.62 -11.43 -15.79
C LYS A 50 -11.79 -11.08 -17.02
N ILE A 51 -11.11 -9.93 -17.00
CA ILE A 51 -10.20 -9.50 -18.07
C ILE A 51 -9.07 -10.52 -18.25
N SER A 52 -8.48 -10.99 -17.14
CA SER A 52 -7.43 -12.01 -17.15
C SER A 52 -7.92 -13.34 -17.74
N ARG A 53 -9.15 -13.77 -17.42
CA ARG A 53 -9.76 -14.98 -18.02
C ARG A 53 -9.98 -14.83 -19.52
N PHE A 54 -10.52 -13.71 -19.99
CA PHE A 54 -10.63 -13.43 -21.42
C PHE A 54 -9.25 -13.46 -22.08
N TYR A 55 -8.27 -12.74 -21.54
CA TYR A 55 -6.92 -12.70 -22.10
C TYR A 55 -6.28 -14.09 -22.22
N LYS A 56 -6.42 -14.94 -21.19
CA LYS A 56 -5.84 -16.30 -21.15
C LYS A 56 -6.63 -17.34 -21.95
N GLY A 57 -7.78 -16.98 -22.53
CA GLY A 57 -8.63 -17.95 -23.24
C GLY A 57 -9.52 -18.80 -22.34
N GLY A 58 -9.65 -18.45 -21.05
CA GLY A 58 -10.50 -19.16 -20.10
C GLY A 58 -11.98 -18.73 -20.15
N ASP A 59 -12.29 -17.65 -20.87
CA ASP A 59 -13.65 -17.20 -21.18
C ASP A 59 -13.71 -16.78 -22.65
N GLU A 60 -14.86 -17.00 -23.30
CA GLU A 60 -15.10 -16.59 -24.68
C GLU A 60 -15.24 -15.07 -24.81
N VAL A 61 -14.49 -14.46 -25.73
CA VAL A 61 -14.67 -13.05 -26.09
C VAL A 61 -15.77 -12.94 -27.15
N THR A 62 -16.92 -12.38 -26.73
CA THR A 62 -18.08 -12.15 -27.60
C THR A 62 -18.05 -10.75 -28.22
N LEU A 63 -18.89 -10.51 -29.24
CA LEU A 63 -19.01 -9.21 -29.90
C LEU A 63 -19.27 -8.04 -28.92
N PRO A 64 -20.14 -8.16 -27.90
CA PRO A 64 -20.29 -7.11 -26.88
C PRO A 64 -19.01 -6.83 -26.07
N VAL A 65 -18.20 -7.85 -25.80
CA VAL A 65 -16.94 -7.70 -25.05
C VAL A 65 -15.93 -6.93 -25.88
N ILE A 66 -15.75 -7.31 -27.15
CA ILE A 66 -14.80 -6.63 -28.03
C ILE A 66 -15.25 -5.19 -28.34
N ASN A 67 -16.53 -4.97 -28.66
CA ASN A 67 -17.06 -3.63 -28.89
C ASN A 67 -16.89 -2.71 -27.68
N PHE A 68 -16.98 -3.27 -26.48
CA PHE A 68 -16.80 -2.50 -25.25
C PHE A 68 -15.35 -2.05 -25.06
N ILE A 69 -14.38 -2.96 -25.22
CA ILE A 69 -12.97 -2.59 -25.05
C ILE A 69 -12.48 -1.70 -26.19
N GLU A 70 -12.93 -1.93 -27.43
CA GLU A 70 -12.61 -1.07 -28.56
C GLU A 70 -13.29 0.31 -28.44
N GLY A 71 -14.49 0.37 -27.86
CA GLY A 71 -15.11 1.62 -27.50
C GLY A 71 -14.24 2.43 -26.52
N TYR A 72 -13.67 1.77 -25.52
CA TYR A 72 -12.71 2.40 -24.62
C TYR A 72 -11.44 2.85 -25.35
N LEU A 73 -10.83 1.98 -26.16
CA LEU A 73 -9.65 2.32 -26.97
C LEU A 73 -9.90 3.53 -27.88
N LYS A 74 -11.11 3.65 -28.45
CA LYS A 74 -11.51 4.79 -29.25
C LYS A 74 -11.51 6.10 -28.45
N THR A 75 -11.84 6.07 -27.15
CA THR A 75 -11.71 7.26 -26.29
C THR A 75 -10.26 7.71 -26.11
N LEU A 76 -9.32 6.78 -26.32
CA LEU A 76 -7.88 7.03 -26.32
C LEU A 76 -7.34 7.28 -27.73
N ARG A 77 -8.22 7.40 -28.74
CA ARG A 77 -7.86 7.53 -30.17
C ARG A 77 -6.97 6.40 -30.67
N ILE A 78 -7.22 5.20 -30.14
CA ILE A 78 -6.61 3.96 -30.59
C ILE A 78 -7.61 3.22 -31.48
N LYS A 79 -7.17 2.83 -32.68
CA LYS A 79 -8.00 2.10 -33.65
C LYS A 79 -7.35 0.79 -34.05
N TRP A 80 -8.17 -0.16 -34.46
CA TRP A 80 -7.70 -1.40 -35.07
C TRP A 80 -7.35 -1.15 -36.54
N ASN A 81 -6.12 -1.46 -36.93
CA ASN A 81 -5.67 -1.47 -38.32
C ASN A 81 -5.80 -2.90 -38.86
N GLU A 82 -6.73 -3.08 -39.81
CA GLU A 82 -7.03 -4.37 -40.43
C GLU A 82 -5.88 -4.89 -41.29
N GLU A 83 -5.03 -4.02 -41.87
CA GLU A 83 -3.95 -4.45 -42.77
C GLU A 83 -2.77 -5.08 -42.03
N ILE A 84 -2.40 -4.52 -40.87
CA ILE A 84 -1.31 -5.03 -40.02
C ILE A 84 -1.82 -5.85 -38.84
N GLU A 85 -3.14 -6.02 -38.73
CA GLU A 85 -3.85 -6.66 -37.63
C GLU A 85 -3.36 -6.16 -36.27
N LYS A 86 -3.23 -4.85 -36.05
CA LYS A 86 -2.75 -4.30 -34.78
C LYS A 86 -3.51 -3.04 -34.41
N TYR A 87 -3.48 -2.71 -33.11
CA TYR A 87 -3.93 -1.41 -32.67
C TYR A 87 -2.84 -0.37 -32.88
N GLU A 88 -3.23 0.79 -33.37
CA GLU A 88 -2.36 1.94 -33.59
C GLU A 88 -3.03 3.22 -33.09
N LEU A 89 -2.22 4.25 -32.84
CA LEU A 89 -2.68 5.60 -32.53
C LEU A 89 -3.09 6.29 -33.83
N GLU A 90 -4.17 7.08 -33.80
CA GLU A 90 -4.49 7.99 -34.90
C GLU A 90 -3.38 9.05 -35.07
N GLU A 91 -2.90 9.26 -36.30
CA GLU A 91 -1.78 10.15 -36.61
C GLU A 91 -2.04 11.61 -36.19
N GLY A 92 -0.99 12.29 -35.71
CA GLY A 92 -0.99 13.75 -35.47
C GLY A 92 -1.35 14.21 -34.06
N ILE A 93 -1.34 13.32 -33.06
CA ILE A 93 -1.69 13.66 -31.68
C ILE A 93 -0.56 13.23 -30.74
N GLU A 94 0.16 14.21 -30.21
CA GLU A 94 0.81 14.04 -28.90
C GLU A 94 -0.29 13.86 -27.89
N ILE A 95 -0.31 12.69 -27.25
CA ILE A 95 -1.15 12.49 -26.08
C ILE A 95 -0.49 13.33 -25.00
N GLU A 96 -0.98 14.55 -24.78
CA GLU A 96 -0.87 15.16 -23.46
C GLU A 96 -1.62 14.22 -22.53
N GLU A 97 -0.87 13.29 -21.94
CA GLU A 97 -1.29 12.61 -20.75
C GLU A 97 -1.62 13.72 -19.76
N GLU A 98 -2.89 13.82 -19.35
CA GLU A 98 -3.11 14.19 -17.96
C GLU A 98 -2.31 13.16 -17.18
N TYR A 99 -1.09 13.55 -16.83
CA TYR A 99 -0.24 12.84 -15.90
C TYR A 99 -1.00 12.93 -14.58
N ILE A 100 -1.96 12.01 -14.38
CA ILE A 100 -2.58 11.81 -13.09
C ILE A 100 -1.43 11.27 -12.26
N VAL A 101 -0.72 12.17 -11.58
CA VAL A 101 0.22 11.83 -10.52
C VAL A 101 -0.57 10.91 -9.61
N ARG A 102 -0.28 9.60 -9.68
CA ARG A 102 -0.79 8.70 -8.67
C ARG A 102 -0.08 9.16 -7.41
N GLU A 103 -0.86 9.65 -6.47
CA GLU A 103 -0.41 9.93 -5.12
C GLU A 103 -0.80 8.72 -4.26
N PRO A 104 -0.17 7.53 -4.42
CA PRO A 104 -0.58 6.33 -3.70
C PRO A 104 -0.48 6.56 -2.18
N PHE A 105 0.42 7.44 -1.75
CA PHE A 105 0.59 7.81 -0.36
C PHE A 105 -0.30 8.97 0.10
N LYS A 106 -1.23 9.49 -0.71
CA LYS A 106 -2.02 10.68 -0.36
C LYS A 106 -2.63 10.64 1.05
N ASN A 107 -3.16 9.49 1.46
CA ASN A 107 -3.80 9.34 2.78
C ASN A 107 -2.85 8.81 3.86
N VAL A 108 -1.70 8.26 3.45
CA VAL A 108 -0.65 7.68 4.31
C VAL A 108 0.46 8.68 4.61
N LYS A 109 0.62 9.74 3.80
CA LYS A 109 1.60 10.78 4.03
C LYS A 109 1.25 11.54 5.30
N GLY A 110 2.27 12.06 5.96
CA GLY A 110 2.12 12.85 7.17
C GLY A 110 3.06 12.40 8.28
N VAL A 111 2.72 12.83 9.49
CA VAL A 111 3.50 12.60 10.70
C VAL A 111 2.74 11.67 11.61
N TYR A 112 3.42 10.68 12.19
CA TYR A 112 2.79 9.71 13.07
C TYR A 112 3.60 9.50 14.35
N GLU A 113 2.90 9.24 15.44
CA GLU A 113 3.48 8.57 16.60
C GLU A 113 3.50 7.07 16.35
N MET A 114 4.68 6.47 16.46
CA MET A 114 4.88 5.04 16.40
C MET A 114 5.24 4.51 17.79
N TYR A 115 4.33 3.71 18.34
CA TYR A 115 4.50 3.05 19.64
C TYR A 115 4.92 1.60 19.44
N HIS A 116 5.93 1.16 20.20
CA HIS A 116 6.30 -0.27 20.27
C HIS A 116 6.60 -0.72 21.70
N LEU A 117 6.25 -1.96 22.00
CA LEU A 117 6.53 -2.59 23.29
C LEU A 117 7.91 -3.25 23.25
N SER A 118 8.79 -2.90 24.19
CA SER A 118 10.10 -3.52 24.35
C SER A 118 10.02 -4.62 25.40
N HIS A 119 10.13 -5.87 24.95
CA HIS A 119 10.05 -7.05 25.83
C HIS A 119 11.21 -7.16 26.83
N SER A 120 12.35 -6.49 26.57
CA SER A 120 13.54 -6.64 27.41
C SER A 120 13.55 -5.73 28.64
N ARG A 121 12.63 -4.77 28.76
CA ARG A 121 12.71 -3.69 29.75
C ARG A 121 11.37 -3.15 30.26
N ASP A 122 10.24 -3.80 29.99
CA ASP A 122 8.90 -3.31 30.39
C ASP A 122 8.70 -1.83 30.04
N THR A 123 9.08 -1.47 28.81
CA THR A 123 9.10 -0.08 28.34
C THR A 123 8.36 0.04 27.01
N ILE A 124 7.70 1.18 26.82
CA ILE A 124 7.16 1.57 25.52
C ILE A 124 8.09 2.61 24.91
N LEU A 125 8.52 2.36 23.68
CA LEU A 125 9.23 3.36 22.89
C LEU A 125 8.24 4.11 22.00
N LYS A 126 8.17 5.43 22.18
CA LYS A 126 7.45 6.34 21.31
C LYS A 126 8.44 6.98 20.34
N ASN A 127 8.19 6.82 19.06
CA ASN A 127 8.96 7.46 18.00
C ASN A 127 8.05 8.35 17.17
N ILE A 128 8.63 9.34 16.51
CA ILE A 128 7.93 10.10 15.49
C ILE A 128 8.42 9.62 14.13
N ILE A 129 7.49 9.27 13.25
CA ILE A 129 7.77 8.80 11.90
C ILE A 129 7.13 9.73 10.89
N TRP A 130 7.90 10.07 9.88
CA TRP A 130 7.46 10.90 8.75
C TRP A 130 7.34 10.03 7.52
N ILE A 131 6.25 10.18 6.77
CA ILE A 131 6.04 9.52 5.50
C ILE A 131 5.71 10.60 4.48
N THR A 132 6.51 10.73 3.41
CA THR A 132 6.25 11.71 2.35
C THR A 132 5.21 11.20 1.36
N ASN A 133 4.71 12.10 0.52
CA ASN A 133 3.85 11.78 -0.63
C ASN A 133 4.54 10.88 -1.68
N GLU A 134 5.87 10.87 -1.74
CA GLU A 134 6.65 9.93 -2.57
C GLU A 134 6.94 8.59 -1.87
N GLY A 135 6.58 8.47 -0.59
CA GLY A 135 6.85 7.28 0.22
C GLY A 135 8.27 7.24 0.78
N GLU A 136 8.97 8.37 0.88
CA GLU A 136 10.18 8.43 1.72
C GLU A 136 9.78 8.39 3.20
N VAL A 137 10.58 7.70 4.01
CA VAL A 137 10.28 7.53 5.43
C VAL A 137 11.47 7.89 6.29
N SER A 138 11.25 8.62 7.38
CA SER A 138 12.28 8.91 8.37
C SER A 138 11.79 8.80 9.82
N ILE A 139 12.73 8.51 10.72
CA ILE A 139 12.57 8.64 12.17
C ILE A 139 13.80 9.39 12.69
N ASP A 140 13.56 10.57 13.24
CA ASP A 140 14.60 11.39 13.85
C ASP A 140 14.76 11.05 15.34
N GLY A 141 16.00 10.92 15.82
CA GLY A 141 16.29 11.15 17.23
C GLY A 141 16.42 9.95 18.17
N PHE A 142 16.59 8.71 17.70
CA PHE A 142 16.98 7.62 18.61
C PHE A 142 18.50 7.47 18.69
N SER A 143 19.09 7.74 19.85
CA SER A 143 20.50 7.45 20.17
C SER A 143 21.53 8.04 19.17
N ASN A 144 21.36 9.30 18.74
CA ASN A 144 22.20 9.96 17.71
C ASN A 144 22.23 9.23 16.35
N CYS A 145 21.18 8.49 16.03
CA CYS A 145 20.97 7.85 14.75
C CYS A 145 19.73 8.42 14.06
N ILE A 146 19.76 8.45 12.74
CA ILE A 146 18.62 8.77 11.88
C ILE A 146 18.22 7.48 11.18
N HIS A 147 16.93 7.14 11.22
CA HIS A 147 16.42 6.03 10.43
C HIS A 147 15.84 6.60 9.14
N LYS A 148 16.23 6.06 7.99
CA LYS A 148 15.69 6.47 6.69
C LYS A 148 15.28 5.26 5.89
N GLY A 149 14.34 5.43 4.98
CA GLY A 149 13.95 4.35 4.10
C GLY A 149 12.76 4.69 3.21
N THR A 150 12.06 3.65 2.77
CA THR A 150 10.98 3.79 1.79
C THR A 150 9.76 2.99 2.19
N ALA A 151 8.60 3.54 1.88
CA ALA A 151 7.30 2.91 1.95
C ALA A 151 6.89 2.40 0.57
N LYS A 152 6.14 1.30 0.54
CA LYS A 152 5.52 0.74 -0.66
C LYS A 152 4.11 0.30 -0.33
N ILE A 153 3.18 0.63 -1.23
CA ILE A 153 1.78 0.23 -1.14
C ILE A 153 1.55 -0.94 -2.11
N PHE A 154 1.00 -2.04 -1.60
CA PHE A 154 0.66 -3.21 -2.39
C PHE A 154 -0.86 -3.37 -2.48
N LYS A 155 -1.36 -3.47 -3.71
CA LYS A 155 -2.78 -3.72 -4.00
C LYS A 155 -3.74 -2.77 -3.27
N HIS A 156 -3.30 -1.54 -2.99
CA HIS A 156 -4.08 -0.49 -2.32
C HIS A 156 -4.55 -0.85 -0.90
N THR A 157 -4.03 -1.92 -0.27
CA THR A 157 -4.47 -2.38 1.04
C THR A 157 -3.34 -2.63 2.04
N PHE A 158 -2.11 -2.83 1.55
CA PHE A 158 -0.96 -3.13 2.40
C PHE A 158 0.12 -2.06 2.29
N LEU A 159 0.58 -1.57 3.44
CA LEU A 159 1.73 -0.68 3.55
C LEU A 159 2.93 -1.48 4.07
N SER A 160 4.02 -1.46 3.30
CA SER A 160 5.33 -1.98 3.71
C SER A 160 6.29 -0.82 3.87
N ILE A 161 6.91 -0.67 5.03
CA ILE A 161 7.95 0.32 5.28
C ILE A 161 9.25 -0.44 5.57
N GLN A 162 10.29 -0.13 4.79
CA GLN A 162 11.65 -0.60 5.03
C GLN A 162 12.49 0.57 5.50
N LEU A 163 13.08 0.47 6.69
CA LEU A 163 13.99 1.48 7.26
C LEU A 163 15.37 0.90 7.52
N GLU A 164 16.38 1.75 7.36
CA GLU A 164 17.79 1.51 7.67
C GLU A 164 18.27 2.53 8.71
N MET A 165 19.21 2.13 9.57
CA MET A 165 19.80 3.01 10.59
C MET A 165 21.09 3.66 10.09
N ILE A 166 21.16 4.98 10.20
CA ILE A 166 22.31 5.81 9.83
C ILE A 166 22.84 6.48 11.10
N HIS A 167 24.08 6.16 11.49
CA HIS A 167 24.73 6.78 12.64
C HIS A 167 25.15 8.22 12.33
N SER A 168 25.29 9.04 13.37
CA SER A 168 25.86 10.41 13.28
C SER A 168 27.24 10.49 12.60
N THR A 169 28.01 9.39 12.60
CA THR A 169 29.30 9.27 11.91
C THR A 169 29.18 8.90 10.42
N LEU A 170 27.96 8.91 9.86
CA LEU A 170 27.61 8.41 8.52
C LEU A 170 27.87 6.92 8.30
N ARG A 171 28.24 6.19 9.35
CA ARG A 171 28.35 4.73 9.31
C ARG A 171 26.94 4.14 9.22
N GLN A 172 26.70 3.34 8.20
CA GLN A 172 25.48 2.56 8.07
C GLN A 172 25.67 1.26 8.83
N GLU A 173 24.79 1.00 9.79
CA GLU A 173 24.66 -0.33 10.36
C GLU A 173 23.43 -1.00 9.73
N PRO A 174 23.57 -2.24 9.22
CA PRO A 174 22.48 -2.97 8.60
C PRO A 174 21.49 -3.39 9.67
N PHE A 175 20.55 -2.49 9.91
CA PHE A 175 19.45 -2.66 10.83
C PHE A 175 18.17 -2.37 10.08
N TYR A 176 17.50 -3.43 9.65
CA TYR A 176 16.32 -3.32 8.80
C TYR A 176 15.06 -3.47 9.63
N TYR A 177 14.20 -2.47 9.55
CA TYR A 177 12.82 -2.58 10.04
C TYR A 177 11.92 -2.81 8.85
N ASN A 178 11.28 -3.97 8.77
CA ASN A 178 10.18 -4.19 7.83
C ASN A 178 8.88 -4.10 8.61
N ILE A 179 8.13 -3.02 8.41
CA ILE A 179 6.82 -2.81 9.04
C ILE A 179 5.74 -3.11 8.00
N LEU A 180 4.84 -4.03 8.33
CA LEU A 180 3.72 -4.43 7.48
C LEU A 180 2.40 -4.05 8.16
N ALA A 181 1.58 -3.23 7.49
CA ALA A 181 0.25 -2.84 7.97
C ALA A 181 -0.83 -3.16 6.93
N ASN A 182 -1.95 -3.73 7.38
CA ASN A 182 -3.16 -3.89 6.58
C ASN A 182 -4.12 -2.75 6.92
N LEU A 183 -4.51 -1.98 5.91
CA LEU A 183 -5.35 -0.79 6.05
C LEU A 183 -6.78 -1.01 5.53
N ASP A 184 -7.17 -2.28 5.33
CA ASP A 184 -8.52 -2.70 4.90
C ASP A 184 -9.05 -1.93 3.67
N GLY A 185 -8.15 -1.64 2.72
CA GLY A 185 -8.49 -0.90 1.50
C GLY A 185 -8.61 0.63 1.66
N ASN A 186 -8.34 1.18 2.84
CA ASN A 186 -8.43 2.62 3.11
C ASN A 186 -7.17 3.41 2.69
N ILE A 187 -6.29 2.83 1.85
CA ILE A 187 -5.06 3.53 1.43
C ILE A 187 -5.36 4.62 0.43
N GLU A 188 -6.21 4.33 -0.55
CA GLU A 188 -6.56 5.29 -1.61
C GLU A 188 -7.80 6.11 -1.27
N ASN A 189 -8.70 5.55 -0.44
CA ASN A 189 -9.98 6.14 -0.12
C ASN A 189 -10.13 6.29 1.39
N GLY A 190 -10.40 7.51 1.86
CA GLY A 190 -10.67 7.80 3.26
C GLY A 190 -9.47 8.35 4.04
N ASN A 191 -9.72 8.73 5.29
CA ASN A 191 -8.70 9.31 6.18
C ASN A 191 -8.14 8.21 7.09
N ILE A 192 -6.82 8.04 7.09
CA ILE A 192 -6.14 7.09 7.98
C ILE A 192 -5.72 7.84 9.24
N TYR A 193 -6.43 7.65 10.34
CA TYR A 193 -6.08 8.27 11.63
C TYR A 193 -5.16 7.39 12.48
N HIS A 194 -5.22 6.08 12.29
CA HIS A 194 -4.35 5.14 12.99
C HIS A 194 -4.26 3.82 12.22
N PHE A 195 -3.18 3.08 12.42
CA PHE A 195 -3.04 1.72 11.92
C PHE A 195 -2.11 0.85 12.74
N PHE A 196 -2.23 -0.46 12.56
CA PHE A 196 -1.42 -1.45 13.24
C PHE A 196 -0.42 -2.08 12.27
N GLY A 197 0.82 -2.21 12.72
CA GLY A 197 1.89 -2.84 11.97
C GLY A 197 2.52 -4.00 12.72
N ILE A 198 2.98 -5.01 11.98
CA ILE A 198 3.93 -5.99 12.49
C ILE A 198 5.30 -5.61 11.93
N SER A 199 6.25 -5.36 12.82
CA SER A 199 7.63 -5.09 12.47
C SER A 199 8.49 -6.33 12.64
N THR A 200 9.27 -6.69 11.63
CA THR A 200 10.41 -7.58 11.80
C THR A 200 11.68 -6.76 11.83
N THR A 201 12.48 -6.99 12.86
CA THR A 201 13.76 -6.33 13.05
C THR A 201 14.88 -7.31 12.72
N ILE A 202 15.71 -6.96 11.74
CA ILE A 202 16.86 -7.79 11.33
C ILE A 202 18.12 -6.99 11.64
N SER A 203 18.87 -7.45 12.64
CA SER A 203 20.24 -7.01 12.92
C SER A 203 21.19 -8.13 12.58
N MET A 204 22.34 -7.85 12.00
CA MET A 204 23.33 -8.89 11.68
C MET A 204 23.84 -9.67 12.90
N ASN A 205 23.64 -9.15 14.11
CA ASN A 205 24.17 -9.74 15.35
C ASN A 205 23.09 -10.30 16.28
N ASN A 206 21.79 -10.11 15.99
CA ASN A 206 20.69 -10.55 16.84
C ASN A 206 19.67 -11.40 16.07
N GLU A 207 18.99 -12.30 16.77
CA GLU A 207 17.86 -13.04 16.22
C GLU A 207 16.74 -12.10 15.75
N VAL A 208 16.02 -12.53 14.71
CA VAL A 208 14.91 -11.76 14.14
C VAL A 208 13.79 -11.66 15.16
N ALA A 209 13.47 -10.44 15.59
CA ALA A 209 12.35 -10.18 16.50
C ALA A 209 11.15 -9.63 15.73
N ALA A 210 9.98 -10.26 15.92
CA ALA A 210 8.70 -9.76 15.42
C ALA A 210 7.98 -8.99 16.54
N ASN A 211 7.80 -7.69 16.36
CA ASN A 211 7.18 -6.80 17.35
C ASN A 211 5.99 -6.06 16.73
N LYS A 212 4.89 -5.97 17.48
CA LYS A 212 3.72 -5.18 17.09
C LYS A 212 3.97 -3.69 17.30
N ARG A 213 3.39 -2.88 16.42
CA ARG A 213 3.48 -1.42 16.47
C ARG A 213 2.12 -0.80 16.21
N VAL A 214 1.88 0.35 16.84
CA VAL A 214 0.74 1.22 16.56
C VAL A 214 1.24 2.51 15.98
N PHE A 215 0.56 2.99 14.97
CA PHE A 215 0.77 4.28 14.34
C PHE A 215 -0.45 5.14 14.59
N ILE A 216 -0.26 6.32 15.17
CA ILE A 216 -1.31 7.33 15.34
C ILE A 216 -0.93 8.53 14.50
N LYS A 217 -1.81 8.95 13.59
CA LYS A 217 -1.55 10.12 12.74
C LYS A 217 -1.66 11.39 13.57
N LEU A 218 -0.61 12.20 13.54
CA LEU A 218 -0.54 13.52 14.17
C LEU A 218 -0.93 14.62 13.17
N SER A 219 -0.49 14.49 11.92
CA SER A 219 -0.76 15.47 10.87
C SER A 219 -0.80 14.84 9.48
N ASP A 220 -1.58 15.45 8.59
CA ASP A 220 -1.61 15.16 7.14
C ASP A 220 -0.49 15.88 6.37
N ASP A 221 0.18 16.88 6.97
CA ASP A 221 1.33 17.57 6.39
C ASP A 221 2.64 16.93 6.88
N GLU A 222 3.32 16.22 5.98
CA GLU A 222 4.62 15.57 6.20
C GLU A 222 5.75 16.52 6.59
N ASN A 223 5.58 17.83 6.36
CA ASN A 223 6.57 18.85 6.71
C ASN A 223 6.26 19.52 8.06
N GLU A 224 5.10 19.25 8.65
CA GLU A 224 4.74 19.83 9.94
C GLU A 224 5.72 19.35 11.03
N ARG A 225 6.04 20.27 11.94
CA ARG A 225 6.94 20.06 13.06
C ARG A 225 6.36 20.79 14.26
N HIS A 226 6.28 20.09 15.40
CA HIS A 226 5.97 20.69 16.69
C HIS A 226 7.04 20.29 17.71
N GLU A 227 7.30 21.19 18.66
CA GLU A 227 8.34 21.00 19.67
C GLU A 227 8.02 19.88 20.67
N ASP A 228 6.75 19.51 20.81
CA ASP A 228 6.27 18.44 21.68
C ASP A 228 6.31 17.05 21.01
N TRP A 229 6.57 16.98 19.70
CA TRP A 229 6.73 15.74 18.96
C TRP A 229 8.13 15.16 19.14
N ILE A 230 8.34 14.57 20.32
CA ILE A 230 9.64 14.06 20.73
C ILE A 230 9.66 12.54 20.84
N HIS A 231 10.85 11.99 20.58
CA HIS A 231 11.17 10.62 20.92
C HIS A 231 11.18 10.44 22.45
N GLU A 232 10.51 9.40 22.94
CA GLU A 232 10.36 9.18 24.38
C GLU A 232 10.45 7.70 24.73
N LEU A 233 11.24 7.38 25.76
CA LEU A 233 11.22 6.08 26.40
C LEU A 233 10.33 6.16 27.64
N ILE A 234 9.17 5.52 27.57
CA ILE A 234 8.20 5.54 28.66
C ILE A 234 8.46 4.31 29.53
N TYR A 235 8.91 4.56 30.76
CA TYR A 235 9.10 3.55 31.80
C TYR A 235 7.77 3.23 32.46
N ILE A 236 7.39 1.97 32.44
CA ILE A 236 6.07 1.50 32.83
C ILE A 236 6.30 0.43 33.89
N ASN A 237 5.95 0.72 35.14
CA ASN A 237 5.67 -0.36 36.09
C ASN A 237 4.29 -0.89 35.75
N ASP A 238 4.19 -2.14 35.29
CA ASP A 238 3.03 -2.71 34.59
C ASP A 238 1.67 -2.30 35.18
N THR A 239 1.51 -2.33 36.51
CA THR A 239 0.21 -2.09 37.15
C THR A 239 -0.18 -0.61 37.27
N GLU A 240 0.74 0.29 37.62
CA GLU A 240 0.43 1.73 37.77
C GLU A 240 0.35 2.43 36.41
N ALA A 241 1.14 1.95 35.47
CA ALA A 241 1.15 2.46 34.12
C ALA A 241 -0.09 2.03 33.34
N ILE A 242 -0.58 0.78 33.41
CA ILE A 242 -1.87 0.38 32.81
C ILE A 242 -3.02 1.27 33.31
N ASN A 243 -3.02 1.65 34.59
CA ASN A 243 -4.03 2.55 35.16
C ASN A 243 -3.90 4.00 34.64
N LYS A 244 -2.71 4.60 34.62
CA LYS A 244 -2.47 5.94 34.04
C LYS A 244 -2.61 5.99 32.52
N LEU A 245 -2.25 4.90 31.85
CA LEU A 245 -2.39 4.70 30.42
C LEU A 245 -3.87 4.64 30.05
N ASN A 246 -4.72 3.92 30.79
CA ASN A 246 -6.16 3.82 30.54
C ASN A 246 -6.94 5.14 30.67
N GLU A 247 -6.33 6.14 31.31
CA GLU A 247 -6.84 7.52 31.36
C GLU A 247 -6.44 8.34 30.10
N SER A 248 -5.51 7.85 29.28
CA SER A 248 -4.93 8.52 28.09
C SER A 248 -5.20 7.75 26.78
N LYS A 249 -5.04 8.40 25.61
CA LYS A 249 -5.12 7.74 24.28
C LYS A 249 -4.10 6.59 24.13
N ALA A 250 -2.95 6.68 24.79
CA ALA A 250 -1.87 5.70 24.70
C ALA A 250 -2.19 4.37 25.42
N GLY A 251 -3.06 4.34 26.43
CA GLY A 251 -3.35 3.09 27.14
C GLY A 251 -4.37 2.18 26.54
N LYS A 252 -5.38 2.74 25.88
CA LYS A 252 -6.27 1.94 25.03
C LYS A 252 -5.48 1.18 23.95
N LEU A 253 -4.33 1.71 23.55
CA LEU A 253 -3.42 1.11 22.57
C LEU A 253 -2.46 0.09 23.20
N ALA A 254 -1.99 0.32 24.43
CA ALA A 254 -1.18 -0.64 25.19
C ALA A 254 -1.98 -1.90 25.56
N ASP A 255 -3.22 -1.75 26.05
CA ASP A 255 -4.12 -2.88 26.34
C ASP A 255 -4.42 -3.68 25.06
N TYR A 256 -4.71 -3.00 23.94
CA TYR A 256 -4.91 -3.68 22.65
C TYR A 256 -3.65 -4.42 22.15
N LEU A 257 -2.45 -3.82 22.28
CA LEU A 257 -1.20 -4.47 21.92
C LEU A 257 -0.90 -5.70 22.80
N LEU A 258 -1.18 -5.61 24.09
CA LEU A 258 -0.97 -6.68 25.08
C LEU A 258 -1.99 -7.82 24.92
N GLU A 259 -3.29 -7.52 24.86
CA GLU A 259 -4.35 -8.52 24.64
C GLU A 259 -4.11 -9.31 23.35
N SER A 260 -3.69 -8.61 22.29
CA SER A 260 -3.44 -9.23 21.00
C SER A 260 -2.09 -9.97 20.95
N SER A 261 -1.13 -9.67 21.84
CA SER A 261 0.14 -10.40 21.91
C SER A 261 -0.05 -11.84 22.44
N ALA A 262 -0.99 -12.02 23.38
CA ALA A 262 -1.42 -13.33 23.85
C ALA A 262 -2.18 -14.16 22.79
N SER A 263 -2.84 -13.49 21.83
CA SER A 263 -3.64 -14.18 20.80
C SER A 263 -2.79 -14.82 19.69
N ILE A 264 -1.63 -14.23 19.33
CA ILE A 264 -0.82 -14.71 18.19
C ILE A 264 0.06 -15.92 18.57
N ILE A 265 0.40 -16.11 19.84
CA ILE A 265 1.16 -17.30 20.28
C ILE A 265 0.29 -18.58 20.23
N LYS A 266 -1.06 -18.46 20.23
CA LYS A 266 -1.96 -19.62 20.15
C LYS A 266 -2.29 -20.10 18.73
N GLU A 267 -2.06 -19.30 17.69
CA GLU A 267 -2.34 -19.73 16.31
C GLU A 267 -1.21 -20.52 15.62
N LYS A 268 -0.06 -20.73 16.29
CA LYS A 268 1.07 -21.52 15.74
C LYS A 268 1.50 -22.74 16.55
N THR A 269 0.67 -23.21 17.49
CA THR A 269 0.94 -24.48 18.21
C THR A 269 0.04 -25.65 17.82
N ASN A 270 -0.83 -25.51 16.80
CA ASN A 270 -1.69 -26.58 16.30
C ASN A 270 -1.26 -27.22 14.97
N GLN A 271 0.00 -27.04 14.55
CA GLN A 271 0.62 -27.97 13.60
C GLN A 271 1.57 -28.89 14.37
N LYS A 272 0.98 -29.88 15.05
CA LYS A 272 1.67 -31.14 15.25
C LYS A 272 1.98 -31.70 13.87
N ILE A 273 3.25 -31.65 13.52
CA ILE A 273 3.85 -32.57 12.56
C ILE A 273 3.55 -33.98 13.08
N ASN A 274 2.66 -34.68 12.39
CA ASN A 274 2.56 -36.13 12.28
C ASN A 274 1.99 -36.43 10.91
#